data_AF-A0A9D7RMH4-F1
#
_entry.id   AF-A0A9D7RMH4-F1
#
_cell.length_a   1.000
_cell.length_b   1.000
_cell.length_c   1.000
_cell.angle_alpha   90.00
_cell.angle_beta   90.00
_cell.angle_gamma   90.00
#
_symmetry.space_group_name_H-M   'P 1'
#
loop_
_entity.id
_entity.type
_entity.pdbx_description
1 polymer ?
#
loop_
_entity_poly.entity_id
_entity_poly.type
_entity_poly.pdbx_seq_one_letter_code
_entity_poly.pdbx_strand_id
1 'polypeptide(L)'
;MVSILNSVLHANTATSALIAVGNSQLTIALSTLVDNNTGTSMVLDFGGNTHDWRASLMYGAPGSVLLSAPFGTTLSTDCLIGHENASVLGNGGDVFVDDDPGFENRGSANFRLRADSGAVDVCSYNEPSGIVLDLEGNLRPVDLPNPNVAGAFDVGAFERRPSAMFANGFE
;
A
#
# COMPACT_ATOMS: atom_id res chain seq x y z
N MET A 1 14.05 -8.86 11.41
CA MET A 1 13.35 -8.51 10.16
C MET A 1 11.88 -8.86 10.37
N VAL A 2 11.01 -7.90 10.13
CA VAL A 2 9.55 -8.03 10.14
C VAL A 2 9.07 -7.68 8.74
N SER A 3 8.21 -8.52 8.16
CA SER A 3 7.72 -8.32 6.80
C SER A 3 6.21 -8.47 6.76
N ILE A 4 5.55 -7.48 6.16
CA ILE A 4 4.11 -7.50 5.83
C ILE A 4 4.05 -7.51 4.32
N LEU A 5 3.68 -8.65 3.76
CA LEU A 5 3.73 -8.89 2.32
C LEU A 5 2.38 -9.37 1.84
N ASN A 6 1.89 -8.85 0.72
CA ASN A 6 0.64 -9.30 0.08
C ASN A 6 -0.52 -9.42 1.08
N SER A 7 -0.73 -8.39 1.90
CA SER A 7 -1.59 -8.44 3.08
C SER A 7 -2.56 -7.27 3.13
N VAL A 8 -3.73 -7.49 3.72
CA VAL A 8 -4.64 -6.42 4.12
C VAL A 8 -4.66 -6.33 5.64
N LEU A 9 -4.36 -5.15 6.17
CA LEU A 9 -4.57 -4.82 7.58
C LEU A 9 -5.67 -3.75 7.62
N HIS A 10 -6.82 -4.11 8.17
CA HIS A 10 -7.95 -3.19 8.25
C HIS A 10 -8.74 -3.33 9.54
N ALA A 11 -9.45 -2.26 9.92
CA ALA A 11 -10.34 -2.21 11.08
C ALA A 11 -9.67 -2.60 12.41
N ASN A 12 -8.35 -2.47 12.52
CA ASN A 12 -7.65 -2.64 13.78
C ASN A 12 -7.85 -1.41 14.65
N THR A 13 -8.03 -1.63 15.96
CA THR A 13 -8.12 -0.55 16.95
C THR A 13 -7.00 -0.68 17.96
N ALA A 14 -6.22 0.37 18.16
CA ALA A 14 -5.16 0.41 19.16
C ALA A 14 -4.98 1.84 19.69
N THR A 15 -4.51 1.98 20.92
CA THR A 15 -4.20 3.31 21.49
C THR A 15 -2.83 3.83 21.05
N SER A 16 -1.96 2.95 20.52
CA SER A 16 -0.60 3.28 20.09
C SER A 16 -0.50 3.37 18.57
N ALA A 17 0.23 2.49 17.89
CA ALA A 17 0.32 2.44 16.44
C ALA A 17 -0.16 1.08 15.92
N LEU A 18 -0.50 1.00 14.63
CA LEU A 18 -0.81 -0.29 13.99
C LEU A 18 0.40 -1.21 14.02
N ILE A 19 1.58 -0.65 13.73
CA ILE A 19 2.86 -1.35 13.72
C ILE A 19 3.82 -0.56 14.61
N ALA A 20 4.41 -1.23 15.59
CA ALA A 20 5.44 -0.66 16.45
C ALA A 20 6.73 -1.49 16.33
N VAL A 21 7.84 -0.87 15.92
CA VAL A 21 9.10 -1.57 15.62
C VAL A 21 10.31 -0.87 16.25
N GLY A 22 11.30 -1.66 16.67
CA GLY A 22 12.55 -1.20 17.27
C GLY A 22 13.69 -2.13 16.90
N ASN A 23 14.86 -1.58 16.55
CA ASN A 23 16.09 -2.33 16.23
C ASN A 23 15.88 -3.49 15.23
N SER A 24 15.11 -3.26 14.16
CA SER A 24 14.77 -4.24 13.13
C SER A 24 14.70 -3.59 11.74
N GLN A 25 14.66 -4.43 10.71
CA GLN A 25 14.18 -4.03 9.39
C GLN A 25 12.67 -4.28 9.32
N LEU A 26 11.92 -3.32 8.78
CA LEU A 26 10.50 -3.46 8.45
C LEU A 26 10.31 -3.35 6.94
N THR A 27 9.78 -4.40 6.33
CA THR A 27 9.33 -4.38 4.94
C THR A 27 7.82 -4.40 4.89
N ILE A 28 7.24 -3.48 4.12
CA ILE A 28 5.81 -3.48 3.76
C ILE A 28 5.76 -3.53 2.25
N ALA A 29 5.25 -4.60 1.66
CA ALA A 29 5.18 -4.73 0.21
C ALA A 29 3.84 -5.31 -0.26
N LEU A 30 3.34 -4.81 -1.40
CA LEU A 30 2.12 -5.31 -2.04
C LEU A 30 0.95 -5.38 -1.04
N SER A 31 0.85 -4.43 -0.12
CA SER A 31 -0.07 -4.51 1.02
C SER A 31 -0.99 -3.31 1.09
N THR A 32 -2.19 -3.52 1.63
CA THR A 32 -3.19 -2.49 1.85
C THR A 32 -3.44 -2.33 3.35
N LEU A 33 -3.00 -1.22 3.91
CA LEU A 33 -3.21 -0.84 5.31
C LEU A 33 -4.23 0.30 5.31
N VAL A 34 -5.47 0.04 5.71
CA VAL A 34 -6.58 1.00 5.56
C VAL A 34 -7.53 0.93 6.75
N ASP A 35 -8.13 2.05 7.15
CA ASP A 35 -9.17 2.09 8.19
C ASP A 35 -8.75 1.51 9.54
N ASN A 36 -7.47 1.65 9.87
CA ASN A 36 -6.95 1.25 11.17
C ASN A 36 -7.07 2.46 12.11
N ASN A 37 -7.99 2.37 13.06
CA ASN A 37 -8.21 3.39 14.09
C ASN A 37 -7.19 3.20 15.21
N THR A 38 -5.93 3.52 14.89
CA THR A 38 -4.81 3.50 15.81
C THR A 38 -4.53 4.91 16.32
N GLY A 39 -3.54 5.09 17.18
CA GLY A 39 -3.15 6.40 17.69
C GLY A 39 -2.53 7.30 16.62
N THR A 40 -1.61 8.18 17.01
CA THR A 40 -1.17 9.30 16.16
C THR A 40 -0.40 8.89 14.91
N SER A 41 0.07 7.64 14.80
CA SER A 41 0.74 7.14 13.61
C SER A 41 0.32 5.71 13.26
N MET A 42 0.40 5.36 11.97
CA MET A 42 0.23 4.00 11.50
C MET A 42 1.44 3.15 11.87
N VAL A 43 2.65 3.63 11.56
CA VAL A 43 3.91 3.00 11.96
C VAL A 43 4.59 3.87 13.02
N LEU A 44 4.99 3.24 14.12
CA LEU A 44 5.82 3.83 15.18
C LEU A 44 7.18 3.13 15.20
N ASP A 45 8.22 3.91 14.98
CA ASP A 45 9.61 3.48 15.01
C ASP A 45 10.28 4.02 16.28
N PHE A 46 10.90 3.14 17.08
CA PHE A 46 11.63 3.50 18.31
C PHE A 46 13.12 3.81 18.11
N GLY A 47 13.63 3.73 16.89
CA GLY A 47 15.01 3.99 16.48
C GLY A 47 15.78 2.74 16.06
N GLY A 48 16.84 2.97 15.28
CA GLY A 48 17.75 1.93 14.80
C GLY A 48 17.14 1.00 13.74
N ASN A 49 16.04 1.42 13.09
CA ASN A 49 15.36 0.64 12.07
C ASN A 49 15.68 1.12 10.64
N THR A 50 15.58 0.18 9.70
CA THR A 50 15.52 0.45 8.27
C THR A 50 14.14 0.04 7.76
N HIS A 51 13.50 0.92 7.01
CA HIS A 51 12.18 0.69 6.42
C HIS A 51 12.28 0.57 4.91
N ASP A 52 11.47 -0.32 4.37
CA ASP A 52 11.38 -0.60 2.95
C ASP A 52 9.92 -0.80 2.56
N TRP A 53 9.27 0.24 2.05
CA TRP A 53 7.84 0.26 1.77
C TRP A 53 7.58 0.33 0.27
N ARG A 54 6.99 -0.70 -0.30
CA ARG A 54 6.90 -0.86 -1.76
C ARG A 54 5.52 -1.24 -2.24
N ALA A 55 5.08 -0.68 -3.37
CA ALA A 55 3.84 -1.06 -4.06
C ALA A 55 2.66 -1.24 -3.08
N SER A 56 2.52 -0.35 -2.11
CA SER A 56 1.58 -0.50 -0.99
C SER A 56 0.67 0.72 -0.85
N LEU A 57 -0.55 0.46 -0.37
CA LEU A 57 -1.56 1.47 -0.07
C LEU A 57 -1.63 1.66 1.44
N MET A 58 -1.38 2.87 1.94
CA MET A 58 -1.37 3.15 3.37
C MET A 58 -2.27 4.35 3.70
N TYR A 59 -3.44 4.07 4.29
CA TYR A 59 -4.43 5.05 4.73
C TYR A 59 -4.73 4.90 6.21
N GLY A 60 -4.19 5.81 6.99
CA GLY A 60 -4.39 5.87 8.44
C GLY A 60 -5.75 6.45 8.82
N ALA A 61 -6.00 6.52 10.12
CA ALA A 61 -7.14 7.25 10.65
C ALA A 61 -7.01 8.75 10.34
N PRO A 62 -8.12 9.50 10.23
CA PRO A 62 -8.08 10.96 10.08
C PRO A 62 -7.18 11.63 11.13
N GLY A 63 -6.20 12.42 10.68
CA GLY A 63 -5.25 13.12 11.54
C GLY A 63 -4.04 12.30 12.02
N SER A 64 -3.97 11.01 11.67
CA SER A 64 -2.76 10.21 11.87
C SER A 64 -1.70 10.49 10.79
N VAL A 65 -0.44 10.21 11.10
CA VAL A 65 0.66 10.16 10.12
C VAL A 65 0.98 8.71 9.73
N LEU A 66 1.62 8.50 8.58
CA LEU A 66 2.09 7.19 8.15
C LEU A 66 3.25 6.71 9.03
N LEU A 67 4.23 7.57 9.29
CA LEU A 67 5.43 7.25 10.06
C LEU A 67 5.65 8.22 11.22
N SER A 68 5.83 7.70 12.43
CA SER A 68 6.47 8.44 13.52
C SER A 68 7.80 7.77 13.83
N ALA A 69 8.90 8.45 13.54
CA ALA A 69 10.25 7.91 13.70
C ALA A 69 11.22 8.96 14.28
N PRO A 70 12.23 8.54 15.05
CA PRO A 70 13.30 9.42 15.49
C PRO A 70 14.22 9.81 14.32
N PHE A 71 14.99 10.88 14.52
CA PHE A 71 15.99 11.31 13.56
C PHE A 71 17.01 10.18 13.26
N GLY A 72 17.35 9.98 12.00
CA GLY A 72 18.31 8.97 11.55
C GLY A 72 17.69 7.63 11.16
N THR A 73 16.36 7.45 11.28
CA THR A 73 15.66 6.35 10.62
C THR A 73 15.87 6.44 9.11
N THR A 74 16.16 5.30 8.48
CA THR A 74 16.29 5.20 7.01
C THR A 74 15.00 4.63 6.45
N LEU A 75 14.30 5.41 5.62
CA LEU A 75 13.12 4.96 4.90
C LEU A 75 13.41 4.92 3.39
N SER A 76 13.23 3.74 2.80
CA SER A 76 13.19 3.57 1.36
C SER A 76 11.74 3.31 0.95
N THR A 77 11.29 3.98 -0.10
CA THR A 77 9.94 3.82 -0.66
C THR A 77 10.02 3.60 -2.16
N ASP A 78 9.10 2.80 -2.69
CA ASP A 78 8.93 2.64 -4.13
C ASP A 78 7.45 2.39 -4.44
N CYS A 79 6.83 3.23 -5.27
CA CYS A 79 5.41 3.13 -5.61
C CYS A 79 4.49 3.02 -4.37
N LEU A 80 4.62 3.96 -3.45
CA LEU A 80 3.79 4.06 -2.25
C LEU A 80 2.67 5.07 -2.51
N ILE A 81 1.43 4.69 -2.20
CA ILE A 81 0.28 5.61 -2.16
C ILE A 81 -0.19 5.72 -0.70
N GLY A 82 -0.46 6.93 -0.25
CA GLY A 82 -1.02 7.15 1.07
C GLY A 82 -1.73 8.48 1.25
N HIS A 83 -2.29 8.68 2.45
CA HIS A 83 -3.13 9.84 2.75
C HIS A 83 -2.36 11.12 3.13
N GLU A 84 -1.04 11.03 3.31
CA GLU A 84 -0.16 12.16 3.59
C GLU A 84 1.28 11.85 3.20
N ASN A 85 2.11 12.88 3.01
CA ASN A 85 3.53 12.73 2.65
C ASN A 85 4.52 13.39 3.61
N ALA A 86 4.07 14.22 4.53
CA ALA A 86 4.96 15.00 5.39
C ALA A 86 5.85 14.10 6.25
N SER A 87 5.28 13.02 6.80
CA SER A 87 6.06 12.10 7.64
C SER A 87 6.99 11.20 6.85
N VAL A 88 6.60 10.84 5.62
CA VAL A 88 7.41 10.02 4.71
C VAL A 88 8.58 10.82 4.16
N LEU A 89 8.33 12.02 3.63
CA LEU A 89 9.35 12.95 3.12
C LEU A 89 10.34 13.35 4.22
N GLY A 90 9.84 13.59 5.44
CA GLY A 90 10.68 13.91 6.60
C GLY A 90 11.69 12.82 6.98
N ASN A 91 11.49 11.58 6.50
CA ASN A 91 12.37 10.43 6.72
C ASN A 91 13.10 9.98 5.44
N GLY A 92 13.05 10.78 4.36
CA GLY A 92 13.78 10.52 3.11
C GLY A 92 13.07 9.60 2.12
N GLY A 93 11.82 9.20 2.40
CA GLY A 93 10.97 8.48 1.43
C GLY A 93 10.20 9.43 0.51
N ASP A 94 9.38 8.85 -0.36
CA ASP A 94 8.43 9.50 -1.25
C ASP A 94 7.10 8.72 -1.24
N VAL A 95 6.00 9.42 -1.45
CA VAL A 95 4.65 8.85 -1.46
C VAL A 95 3.74 9.71 -2.33
N PHE A 96 2.98 9.06 -3.19
CA PHE A 96 1.91 9.71 -3.93
C PHE A 96 0.73 9.92 -3.00
N VAL A 97 0.36 11.18 -2.78
CA VAL A 97 -0.78 11.53 -1.94
C VAL A 97 -2.05 11.48 -2.77
N ASP A 98 -2.98 10.63 -2.34
CA ASP A 98 -4.32 10.56 -2.89
C ASP A 98 -5.32 10.63 -1.71
N ASP A 99 -6.49 11.23 -1.89
CA ASP A 99 -7.53 11.26 -0.87
C ASP A 99 -8.51 10.08 -1.02
N ASP A 100 -8.56 9.45 -2.21
CA ASP A 100 -9.37 8.27 -2.48
C ASP A 100 -8.54 7.20 -3.19
N PRO A 101 -8.15 6.11 -2.51
CA PRO A 101 -7.41 5.01 -3.13
C PRO A 101 -8.23 4.25 -4.19
N GLY A 102 -9.52 4.57 -4.37
CA GLY A 102 -10.33 4.05 -5.44
C GLY A 102 -10.80 2.62 -5.20
N PHE A 103 -11.13 2.25 -3.96
CA PHE A 103 -11.67 0.92 -3.65
C PHE A 103 -13.10 0.74 -4.20
N GLU A 104 -13.45 -0.48 -4.60
CA GLU A 104 -14.79 -0.84 -5.09
C GLU A 104 -15.86 -0.59 -4.01
N ASN A 105 -15.62 -1.04 -2.78
CA ASN A 105 -16.48 -0.74 -1.64
C ASN A 105 -15.71 -0.86 -0.31
N ARG A 106 -15.07 0.24 0.08
CA ARG A 106 -14.34 0.37 1.36
C ARG A 106 -15.22 0.04 2.57
N GLY A 107 -16.48 0.47 2.56
CA GLY A 107 -17.42 0.28 3.69
C GLY A 107 -17.83 -1.18 3.95
N SER A 108 -17.72 -2.04 2.94
CA SER A 108 -17.95 -3.49 3.08
C SER A 108 -16.66 -4.31 3.12
N ALA A 109 -15.51 -3.67 3.38
CA ALA A 109 -14.18 -4.28 3.31
C ALA A 109 -13.84 -4.92 1.94
N ASN A 110 -14.40 -4.41 0.85
CA ASN A 110 -13.98 -4.77 -0.50
C ASN A 110 -12.94 -3.75 -0.99
N PHE A 111 -11.67 -4.09 -0.79
CA PHE A 111 -10.52 -3.26 -1.14
C PHE A 111 -9.94 -3.56 -2.53
N ARG A 112 -10.69 -4.27 -3.39
CA ARG A 112 -10.37 -4.33 -4.81
C ARG A 112 -10.43 -2.93 -5.41
N LEU A 113 -9.63 -2.69 -6.44
CA LEU A 113 -9.54 -1.39 -7.09
C LEU A 113 -10.68 -1.20 -8.10
N ARG A 114 -11.23 0.01 -8.19
CA ARG A 114 -12.11 0.42 -9.28
C ARG A 114 -11.28 0.66 -10.54
N ALA A 115 -11.93 0.65 -11.70
CA ALA A 115 -11.26 0.85 -12.98
C ALA A 115 -10.64 2.25 -13.14
N ASP A 116 -11.13 3.23 -12.37
CA ASP A 116 -10.67 4.62 -12.34
C ASP A 116 -9.73 4.93 -11.16
N SER A 117 -9.30 3.90 -10.40
CA SER A 117 -8.38 4.10 -9.28
C SER A 117 -7.00 4.54 -9.75
N GLY A 118 -6.42 5.55 -9.09
CA GLY A 118 -5.03 5.98 -9.29
C GLY A 118 -3.99 4.97 -8.81
N ALA A 119 -4.41 3.84 -8.23
CA ALA A 119 -3.54 2.74 -7.83
C ALA A 119 -3.37 1.68 -8.94
N VAL A 120 -4.08 1.81 -10.07
CA VAL A 120 -4.06 0.83 -11.18
C VAL A 120 -2.98 1.18 -12.20
N ASP A 121 -2.15 0.22 -12.59
CA ASP A 121 -1.10 0.36 -13.61
C ASP A 121 -0.17 1.58 -13.39
N VAL A 122 0.23 1.79 -12.14
CA VAL A 122 1.06 2.95 -11.75
C VAL A 122 2.46 2.60 -11.31
N CYS A 123 2.80 1.31 -11.16
CA CYS A 123 4.12 0.91 -10.71
C CYS A 123 4.92 0.22 -11.82
N SER A 124 6.15 0.68 -12.03
CA SER A 124 7.19 -0.09 -12.76
C SER A 124 7.84 -1.16 -11.89
N TYR A 125 7.13 -1.64 -10.86
CA TYR A 125 7.70 -2.43 -9.78
C TYR A 125 8.30 -3.72 -10.34
N ASN A 126 9.62 -3.80 -10.39
CA ASN A 126 10.34 -5.02 -10.73
C ASN A 126 10.43 -5.88 -9.49
N GLU A 127 9.38 -6.67 -9.28
CA GLU A 127 9.13 -7.61 -8.19
C GLU A 127 10.42 -8.35 -7.73
N PRO A 128 11.10 -7.91 -6.65
CA PRO A 128 12.29 -8.59 -6.16
C PRO A 128 11.96 -9.82 -5.30
N SER A 129 10.69 -9.99 -4.93
CA SER A 129 10.22 -10.90 -3.86
C SER A 129 9.66 -12.26 -4.33
N GLY A 130 9.47 -12.48 -5.63
CA GLY A 130 8.88 -13.71 -6.19
C GLY A 130 7.34 -13.83 -5.99
N ILE A 131 6.68 -12.80 -5.48
CA ILE A 131 5.23 -12.72 -5.29
C ILE A 131 4.56 -12.37 -6.61
N VAL A 132 4.19 -13.42 -7.34
CA VAL A 132 3.47 -13.31 -8.63
C VAL A 132 1.96 -13.32 -8.47
N LEU A 133 1.44 -13.52 -7.26
CA LEU A 133 0.00 -13.58 -6.97
C LEU A 133 -0.42 -12.46 -6.02
N ASP A 134 -1.58 -11.88 -6.26
CA ASP A 134 -2.26 -10.97 -5.32
C ASP A 134 -2.87 -11.73 -4.12
N LEU A 135 -3.56 -11.02 -3.22
CA LEU A 135 -4.13 -11.63 -2.03
C LEU A 135 -5.24 -12.67 -2.34
N GLU A 136 -5.85 -12.62 -3.53
CA GLU A 136 -6.90 -13.56 -3.96
C GLU A 136 -6.36 -14.70 -4.83
N GLY A 137 -5.05 -14.73 -5.07
CA GLY A 137 -4.41 -15.74 -5.91
C GLY A 137 -4.44 -15.42 -7.41
N ASN A 138 -4.71 -14.18 -7.80
CA ASN A 138 -4.63 -13.75 -9.19
C ASN A 138 -3.20 -13.38 -9.58
N LEU A 139 -2.79 -13.69 -10.81
CA LEU A 139 -1.48 -13.27 -11.33
C LEU A 139 -1.34 -11.74 -11.39
N ARG A 140 -0.13 -11.25 -11.09
CA ARG A 140 0.34 -9.87 -11.25
C ARG A 140 1.62 -9.83 -12.11
N PRO A 141 1.88 -8.78 -12.90
CA PRO A 141 0.95 -7.70 -13.21
C PRO A 141 -0.11 -8.14 -14.24
N VAL A 142 -1.22 -7.41 -14.33
CA VAL A 142 -2.19 -7.52 -15.42
C VAL A 142 -2.30 -6.16 -16.07
N ASP A 143 -1.61 -6.02 -17.20
CA ASP A 143 -1.68 -4.82 -18.04
C ASP A 143 -3.10 -4.63 -18.57
N LEU A 144 -3.84 -3.66 -18.02
CA LEU A 144 -5.18 -3.33 -18.48
C LEU A 144 -5.10 -2.39 -19.69
N PRO A 145 -6.16 -2.22 -20.50
CA PRO A 145 -6.14 -1.31 -21.65
C PRO A 145 -6.08 0.19 -21.28
N ASN A 146 -5.80 0.51 -20.01
CA ASN A 146 -5.56 1.87 -19.54
C ASN A 146 -4.10 2.25 -19.79
N PRO A 147 -3.78 3.53 -20.02
CA PRO A 147 -2.39 3.94 -20.13
C PRO A 147 -1.65 3.74 -18.81
N ASN A 148 -0.56 2.97 -18.85
CA ASN A 148 0.34 2.83 -17.72
C ASN A 148 0.96 4.18 -17.37
N VAL A 149 1.01 4.50 -16.07
CA VAL A 149 1.67 5.73 -15.59
C VAL A 149 3.18 5.50 -15.51
N ALA A 150 3.60 4.46 -14.79
CA ALA A 150 5.00 4.04 -14.73
C ALA A 150 5.22 2.57 -15.17
N GLY A 151 4.23 1.70 -14.95
CA GLY A 151 4.26 0.30 -15.38
C GLY A 151 2.97 -0.42 -15.00
N ALA A 152 2.84 -1.69 -15.38
CA ALA A 152 1.58 -2.45 -15.31
C ALA A 152 1.23 -3.02 -13.92
N PHE A 153 1.97 -2.67 -12.86
CA PHE A 153 1.66 -3.18 -11.52
C PHE A 153 0.71 -2.23 -10.79
N ASP A 154 -0.29 -2.83 -10.15
CA ASP A 154 -1.17 -2.15 -9.22
C ASP A 154 -0.55 -2.02 -7.82
N VAL A 155 -0.86 -0.92 -7.14
CA VAL A 155 -0.46 -0.67 -5.76
C VAL A 155 -1.40 -1.40 -4.80
N GLY A 156 -0.85 -2.02 -3.77
CA GLY A 156 -1.60 -2.65 -2.68
C GLY A 156 -1.80 -4.16 -2.87
N ALA A 157 -2.75 -4.72 -2.11
CA ALA A 157 -2.92 -6.17 -1.98
C ALA A 157 -3.68 -6.85 -3.13
N PHE A 158 -4.34 -6.10 -4.01
CA PHE A 158 -5.21 -6.63 -5.05
C PHE A 158 -4.76 -6.17 -6.43
N GLU A 159 -4.77 -7.09 -7.38
CA GLU A 159 -4.62 -6.78 -8.80
C GLU A 159 -5.99 -6.60 -9.44
N ARG A 160 -6.17 -5.51 -10.18
CA ARG A 160 -7.40 -5.22 -10.87
C ARG A 160 -7.58 -6.17 -12.05
N ARG A 161 -8.74 -6.84 -12.09
CA ARG A 161 -9.11 -7.78 -13.15
C ARG A 161 -10.11 -7.14 -14.12
N PRO A 162 -9.98 -7.35 -15.44
CA PRO A 162 -11.03 -6.93 -16.38
C PRO A 162 -12.40 -7.41 -15.91
N SER A 163 -13.44 -6.57 -16.03
CA SER A 163 -14.79 -6.96 -15.62
C SER A 163 -15.24 -8.19 -16.43
N ALA A 164 -15.75 -9.22 -15.76
CA ALA A 164 -16.19 -10.47 -16.39
C ALA A 164 -17.25 -10.29 -17.50
N MET A 165 -17.95 -9.15 -17.52
CA MET A 165 -18.95 -8.82 -18.55
C MET A 165 -18.37 -8.69 -19.96
N PHE A 166 -17.05 -8.54 -20.12
CA PHE A 166 -16.37 -8.54 -21.43
C PHE A 166 -15.48 -9.76 -21.66
N ALA A 167 -15.34 -10.67 -20.68
CA ALA A 167 -14.51 -11.87 -20.81
C ALA A 167 -15.09 -12.91 -21.77
N ASN A 168 -16.41 -12.83 -22.05
CA ASN A 168 -17.11 -13.80 -22.88
C ASN A 168 -17.43 -13.29 -24.29
N GLY A 169 -17.03 -12.06 -24.65
CA GLY A 169 -17.32 -11.46 -25.96
C GLY A 169 -18.83 -11.34 -26.22
N PHE A 170 -19.38 -10.13 -26.18
CA PHE A 170 -20.60 -9.90 -26.94
C PHE A 170 -20.20 -9.71 -28.40
N GLU A 171 -20.15 -10.82 -29.15
CA GLU A 171 -20.38 -10.82 -30.61
C GLU A 171 -21.75 -11.44 -30.90
#